data_AF-A0A6G6YWA5-F1
#
_entry.id   AF-A0A6G6YWA5-F1
#
_cell.length_a   1.000
_cell.length_b   1.000
_cell.length_c   1.000
_cell.angle_alpha   90.00
_cell.angle_beta   90.00
_cell.angle_gamma   90.00
#
_symmetry.space_group_name_H-M   'P 1'
#
loop_
_entity.id
_entity.type
_entity.pdbx_description
1 polymer ?
#
loop_
_entity_poly.entity_id
_entity_poly.type
_entity_poly.pdbx_seq_one_letter_code
_entity_poly.pdbx_strand_id
1 'polypeptide(L)'
;MDTYSTINRERIEQAEDHRAMIEAKTATMTLVEITAALLRLPASPETDNDLIDRATLTQRRLELEAAEAERRRIEAAAMAPEESGLCDVMIPIELGAVAVASPTVPGKFYYPTQREDGRFTIRLPWSGFHALAFGINGTAGPNGANWLAENPNLAQRLPRNPPPPAAG
;
A
#
# COMPACT_ATOMS: atom_id res chain seq x y z
N MET A 1 12.67 54.34 26.69
CA MET A 1 11.97 53.07 26.40
C MET A 1 10.67 53.44 25.72
N ASP A 2 10.46 52.96 24.51
CA ASP A 2 9.38 53.40 23.63
C ASP A 2 8.12 52.55 23.88
N THR A 3 7.01 53.18 24.24
CA THR A 3 5.79 52.50 24.73
C THR A 3 5.22 51.52 23.69
N TYR A 4 5.42 51.81 22.41
CA TYR A 4 5.07 50.92 21.28
C TYR A 4 5.86 49.61 21.26
N SER A 5 7.12 49.62 21.70
CA SER A 5 7.94 48.40 21.76
C SER A 5 7.51 47.48 22.88
N THR A 6 6.95 48.00 23.97
CA THR A 6 6.45 47.21 25.10
C THR A 6 5.11 46.56 24.75
N ILE A 7 4.18 47.32 24.17
CA ILE A 7 2.85 46.81 23.77
C ILE A 7 2.95 45.69 22.74
N ASN A 8 3.85 45.81 21.75
CA ASN A 8 4.05 44.76 20.76
C ASN A 8 4.67 43.48 21.37
N ARG A 9 5.55 43.62 22.37
CA ARG A 9 6.13 42.47 23.07
C ARG A 9 5.07 41.72 23.88
N GLU A 10 4.24 42.44 24.62
CA GLU A 10 3.16 41.84 25.41
C GLU A 10 2.14 41.10 24.54
N ARG A 11 1.80 41.64 23.36
CA ARG A 11 0.91 40.95 22.41
C ARG A 11 1.50 39.66 21.84
N ILE A 12 2.80 39.64 21.56
CA ILE A 12 3.49 38.44 21.07
C ILE A 12 3.52 37.37 22.16
N GLU A 13 3.86 37.75 23.39
CA GLU A 13 3.91 36.85 24.54
C GLU A 13 2.53 36.22 24.82
N GLN A 14 1.46 37.03 24.78
CA GLN A 14 0.08 36.53 24.92
C GLN A 14 -0.32 35.53 23.83
N ALA A 15 0.11 35.77 22.58
CA ALA A 15 -0.17 34.87 21.45
C ALA A 15 0.60 33.54 21.58
N GLU A 16 1.86 33.59 22.04
CA GLU A 16 2.67 32.39 22.29
C GLU A 16 2.11 31.56 23.45
N ASP A 17 1.71 32.20 24.55
CA ASP A 17 1.07 31.53 25.70
C ASP A 17 -0.25 30.87 25.28
N HIS A 18 -1.05 31.56 24.48
CA HIS A 18 -2.32 31.02 23.98
C HIS A 18 -2.10 29.81 23.08
N ARG A 19 -1.12 29.90 22.18
CA ARG A 19 -0.74 28.79 21.31
C ARG A 19 -0.28 27.58 22.12
N ALA A 20 0.60 27.76 23.10
CA ALA A 20 1.08 26.68 23.95
C ALA A 20 -0.06 25.99 24.72
N MET A 21 -1.03 26.76 25.22
CA MET A 21 -2.22 26.22 25.89
C MET A 21 -3.06 25.35 24.93
N ILE A 22 -3.30 25.80 23.70
CA ILE A 22 -4.09 25.06 22.71
C ILE A 22 -3.34 23.82 22.21
N GLU A 23 -2.03 23.90 22.00
CA GLU A 23 -1.19 22.75 21.65
C GLU A 23 -1.27 21.67 22.74
N ALA A 24 -1.13 22.05 24.01
CA ALA A 24 -1.27 21.12 25.14
C ALA A 24 -2.65 20.47 25.19
N LYS A 25 -3.72 21.24 24.91
CA LYS A 25 -5.09 20.74 24.86
C LYS A 25 -5.33 19.77 23.70
N THR A 26 -4.82 20.10 22.52
CA THR A 26 -5.06 19.32 21.29
C THR A 26 -4.19 18.07 21.18
N ALA A 27 -3.08 18.01 21.91
CA ALA A 27 -2.22 16.84 21.97
C ALA A 27 -2.96 15.55 22.37
N THR A 28 -3.95 15.66 23.27
CA THR A 28 -4.72 14.52 23.80
C THR A 28 -6.05 14.28 23.10
N MET A 29 -6.45 15.15 22.16
CA MET A 29 -7.73 15.05 21.46
C MET A 29 -7.69 14.02 20.33
N THR A 30 -8.81 13.35 20.14
CA THR A 30 -9.06 12.46 19.01
C THR A 30 -9.43 13.24 17.74
N LEU A 31 -9.39 12.57 16.58
CA LEU A 31 -9.76 13.16 15.30
C LEU A 31 -11.21 13.71 15.29
N VAL A 32 -12.13 13.00 15.97
CA VAL A 32 -13.54 13.39 16.10
C VAL A 32 -13.67 14.66 16.93
N GLU A 33 -12.96 14.72 18.06
CA GLU A 33 -12.99 15.88 18.96
C GLU A 33 -12.38 17.12 18.29
N ILE A 34 -11.28 16.96 17.55
CA ILE A 34 -10.64 18.05 16.78
C ILE A 34 -11.58 18.55 15.69
N THR A 35 -12.23 17.64 14.96
CA THR A 35 -13.19 18.02 13.92
C THR A 35 -14.38 18.78 14.51
N ALA A 36 -14.91 18.32 15.64
CA ALA A 36 -15.98 19.00 16.36
C ALA A 36 -15.54 20.39 16.87
N ALA A 37 -14.30 20.52 17.36
CA ALA A 37 -13.75 21.79 17.80
C ALA A 37 -13.58 22.78 16.64
N LEU A 38 -13.06 22.35 15.49
CA LEU A 38 -12.95 23.16 14.28
C LEU A 38 -14.32 23.67 13.80
N LEU A 39 -15.36 22.85 13.88
CA LEU A 39 -16.72 23.22 13.49
C LEU A 39 -17.37 24.24 14.44
N ARG A 40 -16.89 24.33 15.69
CA ARG A 40 -17.37 25.32 16.66
C ARG A 40 -16.71 26.69 16.49
N LEU A 41 -15.53 26.75 15.86
CA LEU A 41 -14.87 28.02 15.60
C LEU A 41 -15.67 28.88 14.62
N PRO A 42 -15.68 30.21 14.79
CA PRO A 42 -16.39 31.10 13.90
C PRO A 42 -15.85 30.96 12.47
N ALA A 43 -16.75 31.01 11.48
CA ALA A 43 -16.39 30.83 10.07
C ALA A 43 -15.45 31.94 9.56
N SER A 44 -15.67 33.17 10.02
CA SER A 44 -14.72 34.26 9.89
C SER A 44 -14.01 34.45 11.24
N PRO A 45 -12.68 34.34 11.30
CA PRO A 45 -11.93 34.65 12.51
C PRO A 45 -12.09 36.14 12.86
N GLU A 46 -12.39 36.43 14.12
CA GLU A 46 -12.58 37.79 14.62
C GLU A 46 -11.39 38.26 15.45
N THR A 47 -10.58 37.30 15.93
CA THR A 47 -9.42 37.54 16.78
C THR A 47 -8.18 36.77 16.29
N ASP A 48 -6.99 37.25 16.68
CA ASP A 48 -5.73 36.54 16.45
C ASP A 48 -5.77 35.13 17.10
N ASN A 49 -6.47 34.98 18.22
CA ASN A 49 -6.67 33.71 18.91
C ASN A 49 -7.51 32.73 18.07
N ASP A 50 -8.56 33.18 17.37
CA ASP A 50 -9.34 32.32 16.47
C ASP A 50 -8.47 31.74 15.35
N LEU A 51 -7.52 32.54 14.84
CA LEU A 51 -6.56 32.12 13.83
C LEU A 51 -5.60 31.06 14.41
N ILE A 52 -5.08 31.29 15.61
CA ILE A 52 -4.17 30.37 16.31
C ILE A 52 -4.87 29.04 16.62
N ASP A 53 -6.11 29.08 17.12
CA ASP A 53 -6.94 27.91 17.41
C ASP A 53 -7.18 27.09 16.14
N ARG A 54 -7.61 27.76 15.07
CA ARG A 54 -7.88 27.12 13.78
C ARG A 54 -6.63 26.49 13.19
N ALA A 55 -5.49 27.19 13.23
CA ALA A 55 -4.22 26.69 12.71
C ALA A 55 -3.77 25.45 13.48
N THR A 56 -3.75 25.52 14.81
CA THR A 56 -3.30 24.43 15.68
C THR A 56 -4.19 23.19 15.56
N LEU A 57 -5.52 23.36 15.57
CA LEU A 57 -6.46 22.27 15.38
C LEU A 57 -6.34 21.62 13.99
N THR A 58 -6.14 22.42 12.94
CA THR A 58 -5.99 21.90 11.57
C THR A 58 -4.69 21.11 11.44
N GLN A 59 -3.59 21.61 11.99
CA GLN A 59 -2.31 20.89 12.01
C GLN A 59 -2.47 19.54 12.70
N ARG A 60 -3.08 19.51 13.90
CA ARG A 60 -3.28 18.27 14.64
C ARG A 60 -4.16 17.27 13.88
N ARG A 61 -5.18 17.75 13.17
CA ARG A 61 -6.03 16.90 12.31
C ARG A 61 -5.20 16.19 11.24
N LEU A 62 -4.35 16.93 10.54
CA LEU A 62 -3.48 16.40 9.48
C LEU A 62 -2.48 15.36 10.02
N GLU A 63 -1.91 15.60 11.21
CA GLU A 63 -1.01 14.63 11.86
C GLU A 63 -1.71 13.31 12.17
N LEU A 64 -2.94 13.36 12.69
CA LEU A 64 -3.72 12.16 12.99
C LEU A 64 -4.15 11.42 11.71
N GLU A 65 -4.58 12.16 10.68
CA GLU A 65 -4.93 11.59 9.37
C GLU A 65 -3.70 10.91 8.72
N ALA A 66 -2.53 11.53 8.80
CA ALA A 66 -1.28 10.96 8.29
C ALA A 66 -0.86 9.71 9.07
N ALA A 67 -0.99 9.73 10.40
CA ALA A 67 -0.71 8.56 11.25
C ALA A 67 -1.66 7.40 10.95
N GLU A 68 -2.95 7.67 10.73
CA GLU A 68 -3.92 6.65 10.35
C GLU A 68 -3.64 6.11 8.94
N ALA A 69 -3.27 6.97 7.98
CA ALA A 69 -2.89 6.56 6.64
C ALA A 69 -1.64 5.67 6.65
N GLU A 70 -0.62 6.02 7.42
CA GLU A 70 0.59 5.20 7.55
C GLU A 70 0.28 3.87 8.25
N ARG A 71 -0.55 3.88 9.29
CA ARG A 71 -1.02 2.65 9.93
C ARG A 71 -1.75 1.76 8.93
N ARG A 72 -2.65 2.30 8.12
CA ARG A 72 -3.35 1.55 7.06
C ARG A 72 -2.37 1.03 6.01
N ARG A 73 -1.33 1.79 5.67
CA ARG A 73 -0.26 1.35 4.76
C ARG A 73 0.53 0.18 5.34
N ILE A 74 0.89 0.24 6.62
CA ILE A 74 1.59 -0.85 7.32
C ILE A 74 0.68 -2.08 7.43
N GLU A 75 -0.58 -1.92 7.81
CA GLU A 75 -1.56 -3.01 7.85
C GLU A 75 -1.78 -3.62 6.47
N ALA A 76 -1.90 -2.81 5.42
CA ALA A 76 -1.99 -3.28 4.04
C ALA A 76 -0.71 -3.99 3.57
N ALA A 77 0.48 -3.54 4.01
CA ALA A 77 1.75 -4.21 3.73
C ALA A 77 1.91 -5.52 4.52
N ALA A 78 1.37 -5.61 5.74
CA ALA A 78 1.34 -6.82 6.54
C ALA A 78 0.29 -7.83 6.04
N MET A 79 -0.81 -7.34 5.46
CA MET A 79 -1.82 -8.15 4.76
C MET A 79 -1.46 -8.43 3.30
N ALA A 80 -0.43 -7.78 2.75
CA ALA A 80 0.11 -8.14 1.45
C ALA A 80 0.67 -9.56 1.58
N PRO A 81 0.25 -10.50 0.72
CA PRO A 81 0.81 -11.85 0.76
C PRO A 81 2.32 -11.74 0.59
N GLU A 82 3.08 -12.28 1.56
CA GLU A 82 4.54 -12.23 1.58
C GLU A 82 5.11 -12.49 0.18
N GLU A 83 6.01 -11.61 -0.28
CA GLU A 83 6.79 -11.83 -1.49
C GLU A 83 7.74 -13.05 -1.38
N SER A 84 7.70 -13.81 -0.27
CA SER A 84 8.42 -15.06 -0.01
C SER A 84 7.97 -16.24 -0.91
N GLY A 85 6.94 -16.06 -1.72
CA GLY A 85 6.37 -17.09 -2.62
C GLY A 85 6.55 -16.87 -4.12
N LEU A 86 7.28 -15.84 -4.56
CA LEU A 86 7.48 -15.55 -5.99
C LEU A 86 8.63 -16.40 -6.57
N CYS A 87 8.37 -17.04 -7.69
CA CYS A 87 9.37 -17.74 -8.51
C CYS A 87 9.52 -17.06 -9.87
N ASP A 88 10.75 -17.03 -10.38
CA ASP A 88 11.01 -16.68 -11.76
C ASP A 88 10.61 -17.87 -12.65
N VAL A 89 9.71 -17.60 -13.59
CA VAL A 89 9.18 -18.62 -14.51
C VAL A 89 9.52 -18.20 -15.92
N MET A 90 10.16 -19.09 -16.66
CA MET A 90 10.42 -18.96 -18.08
C MET A 90 9.11 -19.05 -18.86
N ILE A 91 8.89 -18.10 -19.76
CA ILE A 91 7.72 -18.10 -20.63
C ILE A 91 8.02 -18.95 -21.86
N PRO A 92 7.14 -19.91 -22.21
CA PRO A 92 7.26 -20.65 -23.46
C PRO A 92 7.43 -19.73 -24.65
N ILE A 93 8.42 -20.03 -25.51
CA ILE A 93 8.78 -19.21 -26.67
C ILE A 93 7.56 -18.95 -27.57
N GLU A 94 6.68 -19.93 -27.71
CA GLU A 94 5.45 -19.86 -28.50
C GLU A 94 4.46 -18.79 -28.00
N LEU A 95 4.53 -18.41 -26.72
CA LEU A 95 3.67 -17.37 -26.14
C LEU A 95 4.27 -15.97 -26.28
N GLY A 96 5.60 -15.85 -26.30
CA GLY A 96 6.29 -14.55 -26.34
C GLY A 96 6.05 -13.70 -25.08
N ALA A 97 6.12 -12.38 -25.23
CA ALA A 97 6.05 -11.41 -24.13
C ALA A 97 4.60 -11.12 -23.65
N VAL A 98 3.89 -12.14 -23.17
CA VAL A 98 2.50 -12.02 -22.71
C VAL A 98 2.44 -11.78 -21.20
N ALA A 99 1.59 -10.84 -20.78
CA ALA A 99 1.27 -10.60 -19.37
C ALA A 99 0.27 -11.65 -18.85
N VAL A 100 0.43 -12.05 -17.59
CA VAL A 100 -0.38 -13.08 -16.93
C VAL A 100 -1.28 -12.44 -15.87
N ALA A 101 -2.58 -12.65 -15.93
CA ALA A 101 -3.50 -12.19 -14.89
C ALA A 101 -3.32 -13.01 -13.59
N SER A 102 -3.44 -12.34 -12.44
CA SER A 102 -3.42 -13.02 -11.15
C SER A 102 -4.68 -13.86 -10.96
N PRO A 103 -4.56 -15.16 -10.61
CA PRO A 103 -5.72 -15.99 -10.33
C PRO A 103 -6.36 -15.67 -8.98
N THR A 104 -5.65 -14.98 -8.08
CA THR A 104 -6.11 -14.72 -6.70
C THR A 104 -6.49 -13.27 -6.45
N VAL A 105 -5.95 -12.32 -7.22
CA VAL A 105 -6.19 -10.88 -7.03
C VAL A 105 -6.79 -10.30 -8.32
N PRO A 106 -8.10 -10.00 -8.35
CA PRO A 106 -8.74 -9.37 -9.50
C PRO A 106 -8.04 -8.06 -9.89
N GLY A 107 -7.80 -7.86 -11.19
CA GLY A 107 -7.15 -6.66 -11.72
C GLY A 107 -5.63 -6.59 -11.58
N LYS A 108 -4.99 -7.58 -10.94
CA LYS A 108 -3.52 -7.67 -10.88
C LYS A 108 -2.98 -8.46 -12.06
N PHE A 109 -1.93 -7.93 -12.70
CA PHE A 109 -1.21 -8.58 -13.80
C PHE A 109 0.27 -8.72 -13.47
N TYR A 110 0.88 -9.80 -13.94
CA TYR A 110 2.31 -10.06 -13.90
C TYR A 110 2.86 -9.84 -15.31
N TYR A 111 3.98 -9.13 -15.41
CA TYR A 111 4.56 -8.73 -16.69
C TYR A 111 5.89 -9.46 -16.95
N PRO A 112 6.16 -9.82 -18.21
CA PRO A 112 7.41 -10.44 -18.59
C PRO A 112 8.56 -9.44 -18.60
N THR A 113 9.75 -9.92 -18.27
CA THR A 113 11.04 -9.24 -18.45
C THR A 113 11.89 -10.06 -19.40
N GLN A 114 12.52 -9.41 -20.37
CA GLN A 114 13.47 -10.07 -21.25
C GLN A 114 14.81 -10.26 -20.53
N ARG A 115 15.37 -11.47 -20.64
CA ARG A 115 16.71 -11.80 -20.17
C ARG A 115 17.76 -11.48 -21.22
N GLU A 116 19.02 -11.45 -20.79
CA GLU A 116 20.18 -11.23 -21.66
C GLU A 116 20.32 -12.30 -22.76
N ASP A 117 19.81 -13.51 -22.52
CA ASP A 117 19.78 -14.62 -23.49
C ASP A 117 18.62 -14.53 -24.50
N GLY A 118 17.84 -13.44 -24.47
CA GLY A 118 16.71 -13.18 -25.35
C GLY A 118 15.41 -13.89 -24.96
N ARG A 119 15.41 -14.73 -23.90
CA ARG A 119 14.20 -15.39 -23.40
C ARG A 119 13.40 -14.46 -22.49
N PHE A 120 12.09 -14.72 -22.38
CA PHE A 120 11.22 -13.97 -21.47
C PHE A 120 11.01 -14.73 -20.17
N THR A 121 11.13 -14.03 -19.06
CA THR A 121 10.82 -14.55 -17.72
C THR A 121 9.77 -13.69 -17.05
N ILE A 122 8.91 -14.28 -16.25
CA ILE A 122 7.90 -13.58 -15.47
C ILE A 122 8.00 -14.01 -14.00
N ARG A 123 7.94 -13.04 -13.10
CA ARG A 123 8.02 -13.31 -11.66
C ARG A 123 6.61 -13.45 -11.10
N LEU A 124 6.26 -14.65 -10.65
CA LEU A 124 4.88 -15.00 -10.30
C LEU A 124 4.83 -15.94 -9.09
N PRO A 125 3.72 -15.97 -8.33
CA PRO A 125 3.59 -16.86 -7.17
C PRO A 125 3.67 -18.33 -7.57
N TRP A 126 4.27 -19.17 -6.73
CA TRP A 126 4.34 -20.63 -6.95
C TRP A 126 2.98 -21.25 -7.30
N SER A 127 1.90 -20.83 -6.63
CA SER A 127 0.52 -21.26 -6.91
C SER A 127 0.03 -20.84 -8.29
N GLY A 128 0.43 -19.66 -8.77
CA GLY A 128 0.15 -19.19 -10.13
C GLY A 128 0.87 -20.03 -11.17
N PHE A 129 2.14 -20.39 -10.94
CA PHE A 129 2.89 -21.27 -11.83
C PHE A 129 2.22 -22.64 -11.89
N HIS A 130 1.93 -23.23 -10.73
CA HIS A 130 1.28 -24.52 -10.63
C HIS A 130 -0.06 -24.54 -11.38
N ALA A 131 -0.88 -23.49 -11.25
CA ALA A 131 -2.14 -23.39 -11.98
C ALA A 131 -1.94 -23.31 -13.50
N LEU A 132 -0.92 -22.59 -13.99
CA LEU A 132 -0.62 -22.49 -15.43
C LEU A 132 -0.02 -23.79 -15.99
N ALA A 133 0.86 -24.43 -15.22
CA ALA A 133 1.54 -25.67 -15.57
C ALA A 133 0.60 -26.88 -15.62
N PHE A 134 -0.51 -26.85 -14.87
CA PHE A 134 -1.50 -27.93 -14.80
C PHE A 134 -2.90 -27.52 -15.26
N GLY A 135 -3.08 -26.28 -15.70
CA GLY A 135 -4.34 -25.79 -16.24
C GLY A 135 -4.63 -26.45 -17.59
N ILE A 136 -5.84 -27.02 -17.73
CA ILE A 136 -6.33 -27.51 -19.02
C ILE A 136 -6.94 -26.31 -19.75
N ASN A 137 -6.16 -25.64 -20.59
CA ASN A 137 -6.74 -24.70 -21.55
C ASN A 137 -7.35 -25.50 -22.70
N GLY A 138 -8.67 -25.65 -22.68
CA GLY A 138 -9.42 -26.15 -23.84
C GLY A 138 -9.09 -25.31 -25.07
N THR A 139 -8.62 -25.98 -26.11
CA THR A 139 -8.49 -25.50 -27.51
C THR A 139 -8.09 -24.02 -27.67
N ALA A 140 -6.79 -23.77 -27.85
CA ALA A 140 -6.13 -22.49 -28.16
C ALA A 140 -5.61 -21.65 -26.97
N GLY A 141 -5.03 -22.29 -25.95
CA GLY A 141 -4.19 -21.65 -24.94
C GLY A 141 -2.92 -22.45 -24.64
N PRO A 142 -1.95 -21.88 -23.89
CA PRO A 142 -0.72 -22.57 -23.56
C PRO A 142 -1.00 -23.92 -22.91
N ASN A 143 -0.41 -24.97 -23.48
CA ASN A 143 -0.42 -26.28 -22.86
C ASN A 143 0.47 -26.23 -21.62
N GLY A 144 -0.07 -26.64 -20.47
CA GLY A 144 0.67 -26.75 -19.22
C GLY A 144 1.97 -27.55 -19.35
N ALA A 145 2.03 -28.50 -20.29
CA ALA A 145 3.23 -29.25 -20.64
C ALA A 145 4.42 -28.35 -21.08
N ASN A 146 4.17 -27.28 -21.84
CA ASN A 146 5.23 -26.37 -22.30
C ASN A 146 5.76 -25.54 -21.13
N TRP A 147 4.88 -25.09 -20.23
CA TRP A 147 5.30 -24.41 -19.01
C TRP A 147 6.13 -25.30 -18.09
N LEU A 148 5.79 -26.60 -17.97
CA LEU A 148 6.58 -27.58 -17.21
C LEU A 148 7.95 -27.82 -17.86
N ALA A 149 7.99 -27.97 -19.19
CA ALA A 149 9.23 -28.24 -19.93
C ALA A 149 10.25 -27.09 -19.81
N GLU A 150 9.79 -25.85 -19.88
CA GLU A 150 10.65 -24.65 -19.77
C GLU A 150 11.09 -24.35 -18.33
N ASN A 151 10.47 -24.99 -17.33
CA ASN A 151 10.72 -24.74 -15.91
C ASN A 151 11.01 -26.02 -15.11
N PRO A 152 12.05 -26.79 -15.47
CA PRO A 152 12.31 -28.12 -14.90
C PRO A 152 12.72 -28.09 -13.42
N ASN A 153 13.40 -27.04 -12.97
CA ASN A 153 13.79 -26.81 -11.58
C ASN A 153 12.56 -26.54 -10.69
N LEU A 154 11.54 -25.90 -11.25
CA LEU A 154 10.28 -25.65 -10.57
C LEU A 154 9.46 -26.94 -10.46
N ALA A 155 9.39 -27.75 -11.52
CA ALA A 155 8.69 -29.04 -11.49
C ALA A 155 9.16 -29.98 -10.36
N GLN A 156 10.42 -29.89 -9.92
CA GLN A 156 10.94 -30.70 -8.81
C GLN A 156 10.29 -30.39 -7.45
N ARG A 157 9.67 -29.21 -7.31
CA ARG A 157 8.97 -28.76 -6.09
C ARG A 157 7.52 -29.26 -6.02
N LEU A 158 7.06 -29.98 -7.04
CA LEU A 158 5.71 -30.55 -7.06
C LEU A 158 5.57 -31.69 -6.05
N PRO A 159 4.37 -31.87 -5.45
CA PRO A 159 4.09 -33.04 -4.64
C PRO A 159 4.33 -34.31 -5.48
N ARG A 160 5.29 -35.14 -5.10
CA ARG A 160 5.59 -36.41 -5.79
C ARG A 160 4.60 -37.52 -5.43
N ASN A 161 3.33 -37.17 -5.21
CA ASN A 161 2.32 -38.18 -4.95
C ASN A 161 2.13 -38.98 -6.25
N PRO A 162 2.17 -40.33 -6.20
CA PRO A 162 1.87 -41.12 -7.38
C PRO A 162 0.47 -40.77 -7.88
N PRO A 163 0.23 -40.82 -9.21
CA PRO A 163 -1.11 -40.61 -9.73
C PRO A 163 -2.08 -41.56 -9.02
N PRO A 164 -3.29 -41.09 -8.65
CA PRO A 164 -4.28 -41.96 -8.03
C PRO A 164 -4.50 -43.17 -8.95
N PRO A 165 -4.61 -44.39 -8.39
CA PRO A 165 -4.72 -45.59 -9.20
C PRO A 165 -5.89 -45.43 -10.17
N ALA A 166 -5.65 -45.75 -11.44
CA ALA A 166 -6.69 -45.75 -12.45
C ALA A 166 -7.84 -46.62 -11.93
N ALA A 167 -9.02 -46.03 -11.79
CA ALA A 167 -10.22 -46.77 -11.41
C ALA A 167 -10.42 -47.87 -12.46
N GLY A 168 -10.28 -49.13 -12.02
CA GLY A 168 -10.61 -50.31 -12.80
C GLY A 168 -12.10 -50.58 -12.84
#